data_AF-A0A426XYZ2-F1
#
_entry.id   AF-A0A426XYZ2-F1
#
_cell.length_a   1.000
_cell.length_b   1.000
_cell.length_c   1.000
_cell.angle_alpha   90.00
_cell.angle_beta   90.00
_cell.angle_gamma   90.00
#
_symmetry.space_group_name_H-M   'P 1'
#
loop_
_entity.id
_entity.type
_entity.pdbx_description
1 polymer ?
#
loop_
_entity_poly.entity_id
_entity_poly.type
_entity_poly.pdbx_seq_one_letter_code
_entity_poly.pdbx_strand_id
1 'polypeptide(L)'
;DNKDARHAKTYEIALKDKDFVEGPLSHTNLDNGADGSLRIVRNGIGINEQGRILVFVVEDGKLQLIAEKETKGAVYSLNAFNGKLLAAINQKIQLYKWMLREDGSRELQAECGHHGHILALYVQTRGDFIVVGDLMKSISLLLYKVFNFYFFCQHEEGAIEELARDYNANWMSAVEILDDDVFLGAENNYNLFTVRKNSDAATDEERGRLEVVGEYHLGEFVNRFRHGSLVMRLPDSEAGHIPTVIFGTINGVIGVVASLPHDQYVFLEKLQANLVKVIKGVGGLSHEQWRSFNNEKKTVDARNFLDGDLIESFLDLSRSRMDEIASSMAVPLEELCKRVEELTRLH
;
A
#
# COMPACT_ATOMS: atom_id res chain seq x y z
N ASP A 1 11.58 22.61 10.52
CA ASP A 1 10.34 23.26 10.05
C ASP A 1 9.78 22.50 8.86
N ASN A 2 8.68 21.78 9.06
CA ASN A 2 7.98 21.00 8.02
C ASN A 2 6.49 21.37 7.99
N LYS A 3 6.16 22.63 8.34
CA LYS A 3 4.78 23.10 8.58
C LYS A 3 3.96 23.35 7.31
N ASP A 4 4.54 23.24 6.12
CA ASP A 4 3.87 23.63 4.87
C ASP A 4 3.70 22.52 3.82
N ALA A 5 3.95 21.25 4.16
CA ALA A 5 3.77 20.14 3.22
C ALA A 5 2.29 19.75 3.04
N ARG A 6 1.53 20.53 2.26
CA ARG A 6 0.14 20.23 1.87
C ARG A 6 0.12 19.08 0.85
N HIS A 7 -0.13 17.87 1.31
CA HIS A 7 -0.29 16.70 0.44
C HIS A 7 -1.68 16.74 -0.22
N ALA A 8 -1.74 17.26 -1.45
CA ALA A 8 -2.92 17.17 -2.31
C ALA A 8 -2.93 15.81 -3.03
N LYS A 9 -3.93 14.98 -2.77
CA LYS A 9 -4.29 13.84 -3.63
C LYS A 9 -5.30 14.35 -4.66
N THR A 10 -5.24 13.88 -5.90
CA THR A 10 -6.18 14.24 -6.97
C THR A 10 -6.92 12.99 -7.43
N TYR A 11 -8.25 13.07 -7.55
CA TYR A 11 -9.13 11.98 -7.99
C TYR A 11 -9.99 12.50 -9.12
N GLU A 12 -10.01 11.80 -10.25
CA GLU A 12 -10.84 12.13 -11.42
C GLU A 12 -12.18 11.40 -11.31
N ILE A 13 -13.26 11.95 -11.88
CA ILE A 13 -14.51 11.19 -12.10
C ILE A 13 -14.63 10.96 -13.60
N ALA A 14 -14.72 9.71 -14.02
CA ALA A 14 -15.00 9.40 -15.41
C ALA A 14 -16.43 9.84 -15.75
N LEU A 15 -16.58 10.88 -16.59
CA LEU A 15 -17.90 11.44 -16.94
C LEU A 15 -18.84 10.44 -17.63
N LYS A 16 -18.28 9.39 -18.24
CA LYS A 16 -19.04 8.36 -18.96
C LYS A 16 -19.74 7.38 -18.01
N ASP A 17 -19.09 7.07 -16.88
CA ASP A 17 -19.50 5.98 -15.98
C ASP A 17 -19.89 6.47 -14.58
N LYS A 18 -19.66 7.76 -14.27
CA LYS A 18 -19.93 8.41 -12.97
C LYS A 18 -19.13 7.82 -11.79
N ASP A 19 -18.02 7.16 -12.08
CA ASP A 19 -17.16 6.56 -11.07
C ASP A 19 -15.92 7.40 -10.76
N PHE A 20 -15.50 7.43 -9.49
CA PHE A 20 -14.21 7.98 -9.10
C PHE A 20 -13.08 7.03 -9.52
N VAL A 21 -12.06 7.59 -10.16
CA VAL A 21 -10.85 6.88 -10.60
C VAL A 21 -9.61 7.60 -10.05
N GLU A 22 -8.51 6.85 -9.91
CA GLU A 22 -7.22 7.45 -9.53
C GLU A 22 -6.72 8.39 -10.63
N GLY A 23 -6.63 9.68 -10.31
CA GLY A 23 -6.09 10.68 -11.24
C GLY A 23 -4.58 10.80 -11.12
N PRO A 24 -3.83 11.06 -12.20
CA PRO A 24 -2.40 11.30 -12.10
C PRO A 24 -2.12 12.60 -11.33
N LEU A 25 -1.03 12.60 -10.55
CA LEU A 25 -0.53 13.75 -9.77
C LEU A 25 -0.26 15.00 -10.64
N SER A 26 -0.12 14.81 -11.96
CA SER A 26 0.00 15.87 -12.97
C SER A 26 -0.40 15.32 -14.33
N HIS A 27 -1.40 15.92 -14.99
CA HIS A 27 -1.52 15.87 -16.44
C HIS A 27 -0.78 17.10 -17.00
N THR A 28 0.37 16.88 -17.63
CA THR A 28 1.07 17.91 -18.43
C THR A 28 0.61 17.95 -19.89
N ASN A 29 -0.24 17.01 -20.32
CA ASN A 29 -0.86 17.01 -21.63
C ASN A 29 -2.38 16.99 -21.46
N LEU A 30 -2.97 18.18 -21.46
CA LEU A 30 -4.38 18.40 -21.79
C LEU A 30 -4.51 18.22 -23.30
N ASP A 31 -4.58 16.97 -23.76
CA ASP A 31 -5.13 16.73 -25.09
C ASP A 31 -6.59 17.22 -25.08
N ASN A 32 -6.96 17.98 -26.11
CA ASN A 32 -8.23 18.72 -26.29
C ASN A 32 -9.50 17.83 -26.36
N GLY A 33 -9.50 16.66 -25.72
CA GLY A 33 -10.62 15.70 -25.70
C GLY A 33 -10.99 15.14 -24.32
N ALA A 34 -10.29 15.51 -23.24
CA ALA A 34 -10.66 15.11 -21.87
C ALA A 34 -11.60 16.15 -21.24
N ASP A 35 -12.89 15.99 -21.49
CA ASP A 35 -13.96 16.75 -20.85
C ASP A 35 -14.09 16.33 -19.37
N GLY A 36 -13.93 17.28 -18.43
CA GLY A 36 -14.36 17.20 -17.01
C GLY A 36 -13.54 16.39 -15.99
N SER A 37 -12.24 16.65 -15.84
CA SER A 37 -11.49 16.11 -14.69
C SER A 37 -11.83 16.86 -13.39
N LEU A 38 -12.32 16.13 -12.38
CA LEU A 38 -12.52 16.63 -11.02
C LEU A 38 -11.23 16.48 -10.21
N ARG A 39 -11.02 17.30 -9.18
CA ARG A 39 -9.88 17.26 -8.26
C ARG A 39 -10.38 17.51 -6.84
N ILE A 40 -10.13 16.57 -5.94
CA ILE A 40 -10.57 16.69 -4.54
C ILE A 40 -9.39 17.04 -3.65
N VAL A 41 -9.39 18.26 -3.12
CA VAL A 41 -8.36 18.74 -2.20
C VAL A 41 -8.91 18.73 -0.78
N ARG A 42 -8.05 18.44 0.18
CA ARG A 42 -8.34 18.46 1.61
C ARG A 42 -7.66 19.64 2.31
N ASN A 43 -8.27 20.11 3.38
CA ASN A 43 -7.66 21.09 4.29
C ASN A 43 -7.98 20.74 5.76
N GLY A 44 -7.00 20.93 6.66
CA GLY A 44 -7.11 20.73 8.11
C GLY A 44 -5.73 20.75 8.78
N ILE A 45 -5.53 21.59 9.80
CA ILE A 45 -4.22 21.88 10.41
C ILE A 45 -4.06 21.25 11.81
N GLY A 46 -5.08 20.60 12.38
CA GLY A 46 -4.93 19.87 13.63
C GLY A 46 -6.11 18.98 14.02
N ILE A 47 -5.88 18.08 14.98
CA ILE A 47 -6.87 17.12 15.51
C ILE A 47 -8.14 17.78 16.09
N ASN A 48 -8.02 19.01 16.57
CA ASN A 48 -9.09 19.78 17.23
C ASN A 48 -9.72 20.85 16.32
N GLU A 49 -9.32 20.93 15.06
CA GLU A 49 -9.80 21.94 14.12
C GLU A 49 -10.81 21.34 13.13
N GLN A 50 -11.75 22.15 12.67
CA GLN A 50 -12.66 21.80 11.58
C GLN A 50 -11.85 21.57 10.29
N GLY A 51 -12.13 20.46 9.61
CA GLY A 51 -11.55 20.15 8.31
C GLY A 51 -12.54 20.41 7.18
N ARG A 52 -12.06 20.34 5.94
CA ARG A 52 -12.90 20.46 4.75
C ARG A 52 -12.44 19.54 3.63
N ILE A 53 -13.41 19.01 2.91
CA ILE A 53 -13.24 18.34 1.62
C ILE A 53 -13.72 19.31 0.54
N LEU A 54 -12.85 19.64 -0.40
CA LEU A 54 -13.12 20.58 -1.49
C LEU A 54 -13.06 19.83 -2.82
N VAL A 55 -14.11 19.95 -3.62
CA VAL A 55 -14.20 19.33 -4.94
C VAL A 55 -14.10 20.41 -5.99
N PHE A 56 -13.08 20.33 -6.83
CA PHE A 56 -12.83 21.25 -7.94
C PHE A 56 -13.06 20.55 -9.27
N VAL A 57 -13.57 21.25 -10.29
CA VAL A 57 -13.47 20.82 -11.69
C VAL A 57 -12.34 21.60 -12.37
N VAL A 58 -11.63 20.96 -13.29
CA VAL A 58 -10.61 21.60 -14.13
C VAL A 58 -11.21 21.84 -15.52
N GLU A 59 -11.47 23.10 -15.84
CA GLU A 59 -11.99 23.55 -17.14
C GLU A 59 -11.11 24.68 -17.66
N ASP A 60 -10.72 24.64 -18.94
CA ASP A 60 -9.86 25.64 -19.57
C ASP A 60 -8.57 25.97 -18.79
N GLY A 61 -7.97 24.94 -18.16
CA GLY A 61 -6.78 25.09 -17.33
C GLY A 61 -7.01 25.83 -16.00
N LYS A 62 -8.27 26.08 -15.62
CA LYS A 62 -8.64 26.74 -14.36
C LYS A 62 -9.34 25.78 -13.41
N LEU A 63 -9.05 25.92 -12.12
CA LEU A 63 -9.76 25.21 -11.06
C LEU A 63 -11.00 25.99 -10.67
N GLN A 64 -12.16 25.35 -10.75
CA GLN A 64 -13.42 25.90 -10.26
C GLN A 64 -13.93 25.04 -9.11
N LEU A 65 -14.17 25.64 -7.93
CA LEU A 65 -14.74 24.93 -6.79
C LEU A 65 -16.22 24.65 -7.06
N ILE A 66 -16.62 23.37 -7.02
CA ILE A 66 -18.00 22.95 -7.30
C ILE A 66 -18.73 22.37 -6.09
N ALA A 67 -18.00 21.90 -5.08
CA ALA A 67 -18.59 21.49 -3.81
C ALA A 67 -17.61 21.63 -2.65
N GLU A 68 -18.15 21.91 -1.48
CA GLU A 68 -17.41 22.00 -0.22
C GLU A 68 -18.17 21.21 0.84
N LYS A 69 -17.47 20.37 1.59
CA LYS A 69 -18.01 19.62 2.71
C LYS A 69 -17.16 19.85 3.95
N GLU A 70 -17.77 20.46 4.95
CA GLU A 70 -17.16 20.61 6.27
C GLU A 70 -17.09 19.26 6.99
N THR A 71 -15.97 19.00 7.66
CA THR A 71 -15.71 17.79 8.44
C THR A 71 -15.37 18.15 9.88
N LYS A 72 -15.83 17.31 10.82
CA LYS A 72 -15.53 17.45 12.26
C LYS A 72 -14.17 16.85 12.61
N GLY A 73 -13.12 17.38 11.98
CA GLY A 73 -11.75 16.92 12.15
C GLY A 73 -10.94 16.95 10.86
N ALA A 74 -9.64 16.70 10.98
CA ALA A 74 -8.71 16.70 9.87
C ALA A 74 -8.90 15.48 8.95
N VAL A 75 -8.84 15.71 7.64
CA VAL A 75 -8.96 14.66 6.61
C VAL A 75 -7.55 14.14 6.26
N TYR A 76 -7.20 12.93 6.68
CA TYR A 76 -5.86 12.33 6.55
C TYR A 76 -5.65 11.47 5.29
N SER A 77 -6.71 10.88 4.75
CA SER A 77 -6.68 10.23 3.45
C SER A 77 -8.00 10.43 2.74
N LEU A 78 -7.93 10.44 1.42
CA LEU A 78 -9.05 10.36 0.52
C LEU A 78 -8.73 9.22 -0.44
N ASN A 79 -9.74 8.45 -0.85
CA ASN A 79 -9.64 7.36 -1.80
C ASN A 79 -10.95 7.31 -2.63
N ALA A 80 -10.81 7.11 -3.94
CA ALA A 80 -11.92 6.65 -4.77
C ALA A 80 -12.31 5.23 -4.33
N PHE A 81 -13.60 4.96 -4.15
CA PHE A 81 -14.06 3.66 -3.66
C PHE A 81 -15.46 3.35 -4.19
N ASN A 82 -15.59 2.40 -5.12
CA ASN A 82 -16.86 1.94 -5.68
C ASN A 82 -17.82 3.08 -6.10
N GLY A 83 -17.34 4.01 -6.93
CA GLY A 83 -18.13 5.17 -7.38
C GLY A 83 -18.41 6.23 -6.29
N LYS A 84 -17.82 6.08 -5.11
CA LYS A 84 -17.99 6.95 -3.94
C LYS A 84 -16.64 7.49 -3.46
N LEU A 85 -16.70 8.44 -2.53
CA LEU A 85 -15.52 9.03 -1.91
C LEU A 85 -15.33 8.51 -0.50
N LEU A 86 -14.26 7.75 -0.28
CA LEU A 86 -13.84 7.31 1.05
C LEU A 86 -12.88 8.32 1.65
N ALA A 87 -13.13 8.73 2.90
CA ALA A 87 -12.31 9.69 3.62
C ALA A 87 -11.93 9.17 5.00
N ALA A 88 -10.65 9.26 5.35
CA ALA A 88 -10.18 9.09 6.72
C ALA A 88 -10.16 10.44 7.43
N ILE A 89 -10.99 10.60 8.45
CA ILE A 89 -11.19 11.84 9.19
C ILE A 89 -10.93 11.56 10.67
N ASN A 90 -9.79 12.02 11.20
CA ASN A 90 -9.33 11.66 12.54
C ASN A 90 -9.41 10.13 12.79
N GLN A 91 -10.28 9.70 13.71
CA GLN A 91 -10.50 8.31 14.11
C GLN A 91 -11.54 7.57 13.26
N LYS A 92 -12.12 8.23 12.26
CA LYS A 92 -13.28 7.75 11.49
C LYS A 92 -12.90 7.48 10.04
N ILE A 93 -13.34 6.33 9.51
CA ILE A 93 -13.46 6.11 8.08
C ILE A 93 -14.88 6.46 7.67
N GLN A 94 -15.06 7.38 6.73
CA GLN A 94 -16.37 7.88 6.30
C GLN A 94 -16.50 7.76 4.78
N LEU A 95 -17.60 7.17 4.34
CA LEU A 95 -17.99 7.09 2.93
C LEU A 95 -18.98 8.19 2.59
N TYR A 96 -18.77 8.82 1.42
CA TYR A 96 -19.63 9.86 0.88
C TYR A 96 -20.11 9.49 -0.53
N LYS A 97 -21.41 9.67 -0.78
CA LYS A 97 -22.00 9.64 -2.11
C LYS A 97 -21.91 11.02 -2.74
N TRP A 98 -21.72 11.05 -4.05
CA TRP A 98 -21.76 12.26 -4.85
C TRP A 98 -23.17 12.46 -5.41
N MET A 99 -23.92 13.39 -4.84
CA MET A 99 -25.35 13.57 -5.11
C MET A 99 -25.60 14.85 -5.90
N LEU A 100 -26.48 14.76 -6.90
CA LEU A 100 -27.04 15.94 -7.60
C LEU A 100 -28.29 16.39 -6.84
N ARG A 101 -28.32 17.65 -6.43
CA ARG A 101 -29.48 18.28 -5.82
C ARG A 101 -30.49 18.72 -6.88
N GLU A 102 -31.73 18.97 -6.45
CA GLU A 102 -32.80 19.46 -7.32
C GLU A 102 -32.50 20.81 -7.97
N ASP A 103 -31.66 21.63 -7.32
CA ASP A 103 -31.19 22.92 -7.83
C ASP A 103 -30.07 22.81 -8.89
N GLY A 104 -29.67 21.59 -9.26
CA GLY A 104 -28.59 21.31 -10.20
C GLY A 104 -27.18 21.38 -9.61
N SER A 105 -27.03 21.77 -8.33
CA SER A 105 -25.75 21.73 -7.63
C SER A 105 -25.39 20.32 -7.19
N ARG A 106 -24.11 20.07 -6.93
CA ARG A 106 -23.62 18.76 -6.49
C ARG A 106 -23.12 18.83 -5.05
N GLU A 107 -23.35 17.78 -4.27
CA GLU A 107 -22.89 17.71 -2.89
C GLU A 107 -22.33 16.33 -2.50
N LEU A 108 -21.50 16.33 -1.45
CA LEU A 108 -21.07 15.12 -0.76
C LEU A 108 -22.06 14.78 0.36
N GLN A 109 -22.88 13.75 0.15
CA GLN A 109 -23.80 13.20 1.14
C GLN A 109 -23.11 12.06 1.91
N ALA A 110 -23.11 12.13 3.24
CA ALA A 110 -22.53 11.07 4.06
C ALA A 110 -23.44 9.83 4.01
N GLU A 111 -22.86 8.66 3.76
CA GLU A 111 -23.59 7.39 3.71
C GLU A 111 -23.38 6.59 5.01
N CYS A 112 -22.17 6.07 5.21
CA CYS A 112 -21.84 5.23 6.36
C CYS A 112 -20.40 5.49 6.81
N GLY A 113 -20.06 5.05 8.01
CA GLY A 113 -18.69 5.17 8.50
C GLY A 113 -18.38 4.25 9.66
N HIS A 114 -17.09 3.99 9.82
CA HIS A 114 -16.52 3.13 10.86
C HIS A 114 -15.69 3.97 11.84
N HIS A 115 -15.76 3.65 13.13
CA HIS A 115 -14.97 4.27 14.20
C HIS A 115 -14.18 3.18 14.92
N GLY A 116 -13.14 3.54 15.67
CA GLY A 116 -12.34 2.58 16.46
C GLY A 116 -10.84 2.72 16.28
N HIS A 117 -10.43 3.58 15.35
CA HIS A 117 -9.05 4.00 15.13
C HIS A 117 -8.60 4.98 16.22
N ILE A 118 -7.29 5.10 16.45
CA ILE A 118 -6.74 6.27 17.16
C ILE A 118 -6.66 7.42 16.18
N LEU A 119 -6.03 7.17 15.03
CA LEU A 119 -5.91 8.11 13.93
C LEU A 119 -5.71 7.33 12.63
N ALA A 120 -6.69 7.36 11.73
CA ALA A 120 -6.63 6.68 10.46
C ALA A 120 -5.82 7.52 9.46
N LEU A 121 -4.53 7.20 9.29
CA LEU A 121 -3.60 8.02 8.51
C LEU A 121 -3.47 7.55 7.07
N TYR A 122 -3.39 6.24 6.87
CA TYR A 122 -3.14 5.63 5.57
C TYR A 122 -4.30 4.72 5.22
N VAL A 123 -4.87 4.89 4.03
CA VAL A 123 -5.99 4.08 3.57
C VAL A 123 -5.72 3.61 2.15
N GLN A 124 -5.88 2.31 1.95
CA GLN A 124 -5.84 1.66 0.65
C GLN A 124 -7.11 0.83 0.45
N THR A 125 -7.48 0.63 -0.80
CA THR A 125 -8.77 0.02 -1.17
C THR A 125 -8.57 -0.96 -2.30
N ARG A 126 -9.23 -2.12 -2.23
CA ARG A 126 -9.21 -3.14 -3.28
C ARG A 126 -10.54 -3.89 -3.30
N GLY A 127 -11.29 -3.77 -4.40
CA GLY A 127 -12.68 -4.23 -4.43
C GLY A 127 -13.47 -3.59 -3.29
N ASP A 128 -14.12 -4.41 -2.46
CA ASP A 128 -14.89 -3.96 -1.31
C ASP A 128 -14.07 -3.87 0.00
N PHE A 129 -12.79 -4.24 -0.04
CA PHE A 129 -11.89 -4.17 1.11
C PHE A 129 -11.29 -2.77 1.26
N ILE A 130 -11.17 -2.36 2.51
CA ILE A 130 -10.54 -1.11 2.93
C ILE A 130 -9.49 -1.47 3.98
N VAL A 131 -8.22 -1.20 3.69
CA VAL A 131 -7.12 -1.41 4.62
C VAL A 131 -6.69 -0.08 5.21
N VAL A 132 -6.67 -0.01 6.55
CA VAL A 132 -6.37 1.20 7.31
C VAL A 132 -5.08 1.00 8.10
N GLY A 133 -4.07 1.82 7.81
CA GLY A 133 -2.89 2.00 8.64
C GLY A 133 -3.14 3.08 9.69
N ASP A 134 -3.22 2.68 10.95
CA ASP A 134 -3.46 3.54 12.10
C ASP A 134 -2.14 4.10 12.67
N LEU A 135 -2.17 5.29 13.28
CA LEU A 135 -1.01 5.87 13.95
C LEU A 135 -0.39 4.95 15.02
N MET A 136 -1.19 4.16 15.74
CA MET A 136 -0.71 3.31 16.84
C MET A 136 -1.26 1.88 16.82
N LYS A 137 -2.38 1.62 16.13
CA LYS A 137 -3.09 0.33 16.12
C LYS A 137 -2.77 -0.55 14.90
N SER A 138 -1.56 -0.44 14.35
CA SER A 138 -1.13 -1.22 13.18
C SER A 138 -2.17 -1.17 12.03
N ILE A 139 -2.52 -2.32 11.46
CA ILE A 139 -3.42 -2.47 10.32
C ILE A 139 -4.81 -2.99 10.77
N SER A 140 -5.87 -2.32 10.32
CA SER A 140 -7.25 -2.83 10.35
C SER A 140 -7.74 -3.13 8.93
N LEU A 141 -8.40 -4.26 8.73
CA LEU A 141 -9.11 -4.64 7.51
C LEU A 141 -10.61 -4.42 7.70
N LEU A 142 -11.18 -3.53 6.91
CA LEU A 142 -12.62 -3.26 6.87
C LEU A 142 -13.23 -3.77 5.56
N LEU A 143 -14.51 -4.09 5.58
CA LEU A 143 -15.30 -4.52 4.43
C LEU A 143 -16.52 -3.61 4.28
N TYR A 144 -16.75 -3.11 3.08
CA TYR A 144 -17.99 -2.41 2.74
C TYR A 144 -19.04 -3.42 2.26
N LYS A 145 -20.15 -3.53 3.00
CA LYS A 145 -21.30 -4.37 2.63
C LYS A 145 -22.42 -3.51 2.09
N VAL A 146 -22.92 -3.87 0.90
CA VAL A 146 -24.12 -3.26 0.30
C VAL A 146 -25.34 -4.11 0.64
N PHE A 147 -26.36 -3.50 1.24
CA PHE A 147 -27.64 -4.14 1.51
C PHE A 147 -28.64 -3.75 0.43
N ASN A 148 -29.04 -4.73 -0.36
CA ASN A 148 -30.05 -4.57 -1.40
C ASN A 148 -31.43 -4.94 -0.85
N PHE A 149 -32.19 -3.95 -0.38
CA PHE A 149 -33.59 -4.15 0.01
C PHE A 149 -34.53 -3.95 -1.18
N TYR A 150 -34.47 -4.86 -2.17
CA TYR A 150 -35.32 -4.82 -3.38
C TYR A 150 -36.84 -4.85 -3.10
N PHE A 151 -37.26 -5.07 -1.85
CA PHE A 151 -38.67 -5.28 -1.51
C PHE A 151 -39.38 -4.09 -0.84
N PHE A 152 -38.66 -3.08 -0.33
CA PHE A 152 -39.31 -1.98 0.43
C PHE A 152 -38.86 -0.55 0.08
N CYS A 153 -37.63 -0.33 -0.41
CA CYS A 153 -37.13 1.00 -0.77
C CYS A 153 -36.18 0.92 -1.97
N GLN A 154 -36.26 1.85 -2.93
CA GLN A 154 -35.26 2.02 -4.01
C GLN A 154 -33.95 2.66 -3.51
N HIS A 155 -33.51 2.36 -2.28
CA HIS A 155 -32.29 2.92 -1.71
C HIS A 155 -31.29 1.80 -1.39
N GLU A 156 -30.12 1.88 -2.04
CA GLU A 156 -28.93 1.13 -1.64
C GLU A 156 -28.37 1.75 -0.36
N GLU A 157 -28.47 1.02 0.75
CA GLU A 157 -27.78 1.33 1.99
C GLU A 157 -26.59 0.39 2.16
N GLY A 158 -25.48 0.90 2.66
CA GLY A 158 -24.31 0.08 2.97
C GLY A 158 -23.73 0.39 4.34
N ALA A 159 -22.94 -0.54 4.85
CA ALA A 159 -22.22 -0.40 6.11
C ALA A 159 -20.74 -0.78 5.91
N ILE A 160 -19.87 -0.17 6.72
CA ILE A 160 -18.46 -0.56 6.79
C ILE A 160 -18.28 -1.34 8.10
N GLU A 161 -17.83 -2.58 7.99
CA GLU A 161 -17.60 -3.48 9.12
C GLU A 161 -16.11 -3.81 9.25
N GLU A 162 -15.59 -3.90 10.49
CA GLU A 162 -14.22 -4.39 10.73
C GLU A 162 -14.23 -5.92 10.60
N LEU A 163 -13.48 -6.44 9.63
CA LEU A 163 -13.38 -7.87 9.37
C LEU A 163 -12.28 -8.51 10.20
N ALA A 164 -11.11 -7.86 10.25
CA ALA A 164 -9.97 -8.32 11.01
C ALA A 164 -9.04 -7.16 11.38
N ARG A 165 -8.21 -7.36 12.40
CA ARG A 165 -7.18 -6.40 12.78
C ARG A 165 -5.90 -7.06 13.25
N ASP A 166 -4.79 -6.36 13.09
CA ASP A 166 -3.56 -6.66 13.79
C ASP A 166 -3.61 -6.06 15.21
N TYR A 167 -3.28 -6.87 16.21
CA TYR A 167 -3.27 -6.46 17.61
C TYR A 167 -1.89 -6.01 18.09
N ASN A 168 -0.86 -6.09 17.24
CA ASN A 168 0.40 -5.43 17.51
C ASN A 168 0.21 -3.90 17.49
N ALA A 169 0.94 -3.20 18.34
CA ALA A 169 0.93 -1.73 18.33
C ALA A 169 2.15 -1.24 17.55
N ASN A 170 2.01 -1.26 16.23
CA ASN A 170 2.97 -0.73 15.27
C ASN A 170 2.54 0.67 14.87
N TRP A 171 3.49 1.59 14.81
CA TRP A 171 3.21 2.98 14.41
C TRP A 171 3.47 3.12 12.92
N MET A 172 2.38 3.16 12.16
CA MET A 172 2.44 3.01 10.71
C MET A 172 3.03 4.25 10.03
N SER A 173 3.81 4.02 8.97
CA SER A 173 4.29 5.06 8.05
C SER A 173 3.71 4.92 6.64
N ALA A 174 3.37 3.69 6.23
CA ALA A 174 2.67 3.38 5.00
C ALA A 174 1.98 2.02 5.08
N VAL A 175 0.96 1.81 4.25
CA VAL A 175 0.26 0.53 4.10
C VAL A 175 -0.05 0.28 2.63
N GLU A 176 -0.04 -0.98 2.21
CA GLU A 176 -0.42 -1.41 0.87
C GLU A 176 -1.10 -2.78 0.87
N ILE A 177 -1.93 -3.02 -0.14
CA ILE A 177 -2.59 -4.31 -0.37
C ILE A 177 -1.77 -5.07 -1.41
N LEU A 178 -1.18 -6.20 -1.06
CA LEU A 178 -0.42 -7.03 -2.01
C LEU A 178 -1.36 -7.89 -2.85
N ASP A 179 -2.31 -8.55 -2.20
CA ASP A 179 -3.36 -9.36 -2.81
C ASP A 179 -4.64 -9.32 -1.95
N ASP A 180 -5.59 -10.24 -2.18
CA ASP A 180 -6.88 -10.25 -1.48
C ASP A 180 -6.78 -10.71 0.00
N ASP A 181 -5.66 -11.31 0.40
CA ASP A 181 -5.46 -11.89 1.72
C ASP A 181 -4.23 -11.35 2.46
N VAL A 182 -3.24 -10.77 1.77
CA VAL A 182 -1.95 -10.31 2.30
C VAL A 182 -1.80 -8.80 2.15
N PHE A 183 -1.46 -8.16 3.26
CA PHE A 183 -1.31 -6.72 3.39
C PHE A 183 0.11 -6.37 3.87
N LEU A 184 0.70 -5.35 3.26
CA LEU A 184 2.05 -4.86 3.56
C LEU A 184 1.97 -3.62 4.46
N GLY A 185 2.76 -3.61 5.52
CA GLY A 185 2.92 -2.49 6.44
C GLY A 185 4.37 -2.04 6.52
N ALA A 186 4.56 -0.72 6.62
CA ALA A 186 5.82 -0.13 7.07
C ALA A 186 5.60 0.60 8.39
N GLU A 187 6.54 0.48 9.33
CA GLU A 187 6.47 1.14 10.63
C GLU A 187 7.65 2.08 10.93
N ASN A 188 7.48 2.92 11.94
CA ASN A 188 8.43 3.95 12.36
C ASN A 188 9.81 3.45 12.80
N ASN A 189 9.96 2.16 13.11
CA ASN A 189 11.24 1.53 13.43
C ASN A 189 11.99 1.01 12.18
N TYR A 190 11.65 1.50 10.98
CA TYR A 190 12.30 1.15 9.71
C TYR A 190 12.11 -0.32 9.31
N ASN A 191 11.04 -0.94 9.81
CA ASN A 191 10.68 -2.32 9.48
C ASN A 191 9.56 -2.37 8.43
N LEU A 192 9.60 -3.43 7.63
CA LEU A 192 8.49 -3.93 6.84
C LEU A 192 7.91 -5.16 7.53
N PHE A 193 6.61 -5.34 7.39
CA PHE A 193 5.93 -6.55 7.82
C PHE A 193 4.74 -6.84 6.91
N THR A 194 4.37 -8.11 6.80
CA THR A 194 3.18 -8.53 6.08
C THR A 194 2.23 -9.26 7.02
N VAL A 195 0.96 -8.94 6.93
CA VAL A 195 -0.11 -9.62 7.65
C VAL A 195 -1.07 -10.30 6.70
N ARG A 196 -1.63 -11.44 7.13
CA ARG A 196 -2.55 -12.26 6.34
C ARG A 196 -3.91 -12.38 7.02
N LYS A 197 -4.97 -12.37 6.22
CA LYS A 197 -6.34 -12.67 6.64
C LYS A 197 -6.53 -14.17 6.88
N ASN A 198 -7.09 -14.53 8.03
CA ASN A 198 -7.31 -15.93 8.41
C ASN A 198 -8.72 -16.43 8.03
N SER A 199 -9.04 -16.47 6.72
CA SER A 199 -10.38 -16.88 6.24
C SER A 199 -10.82 -18.27 6.71
N ASP A 200 -9.86 -19.20 6.77
CA ASP A 200 -10.11 -20.63 7.04
C ASP A 200 -10.12 -20.98 8.53
N ALA A 201 -9.95 -20.00 9.43
CA ALA A 201 -9.94 -20.26 10.86
C ALA A 201 -11.31 -20.76 11.34
N ALA A 202 -11.31 -21.64 12.36
CA ALA A 202 -12.53 -22.29 12.83
C ALA A 202 -13.45 -21.32 13.58
N THR A 203 -12.88 -20.39 14.35
CA THR A 203 -13.63 -19.47 15.21
C THR A 203 -13.71 -18.06 14.62
N ASP A 204 -14.79 -17.32 14.94
CA ASP A 204 -14.91 -15.90 14.55
C ASP A 204 -13.81 -15.02 15.17
N GLU A 205 -13.34 -15.38 16.37
CA GLU A 205 -12.27 -14.64 17.05
C GLU A 205 -10.93 -14.73 16.29
N GLU A 206 -10.59 -15.92 15.79
CA GLU A 206 -9.38 -16.11 14.98
C GLU A 206 -9.50 -15.47 13.60
N ARG A 207 -10.69 -15.51 12.98
CA ARG A 207 -10.98 -14.78 11.73
C ARG A 207 -10.83 -13.27 11.90
N GLY A 208 -11.14 -12.75 13.09
CA GLY A 208 -10.97 -11.35 13.47
C GLY A 208 -9.52 -10.90 13.69
N ARG A 209 -8.54 -11.81 13.65
CA ARG A 209 -7.11 -11.51 13.84
C ARG A 209 -6.36 -11.61 12.52
N LEU A 210 -5.60 -10.56 12.21
CA LEU A 210 -4.61 -10.61 11.14
C LEU A 210 -3.33 -11.30 11.65
N GLU A 211 -2.88 -12.34 10.94
CA GLU A 211 -1.67 -13.08 11.30
C GLU A 211 -0.43 -12.39 10.72
N VAL A 212 0.58 -12.11 11.54
CA VAL A 212 1.88 -11.62 11.05
C VAL A 212 2.64 -12.77 10.42
N VAL A 213 2.72 -12.75 9.09
CA VAL A 213 3.38 -13.80 8.29
C VAL A 213 4.78 -13.41 7.85
N GLY A 214 5.13 -12.13 7.74
CA GLY A 214 6.46 -11.69 7.30
C GLY A 214 6.95 -10.49 8.10
N GLU A 215 8.25 -10.46 8.38
CA GLU A 215 8.90 -9.45 9.22
C GLU A 215 10.32 -9.21 8.69
N TYR A 216 10.70 -7.94 8.51
CA TYR A 216 11.97 -7.58 7.90
C TYR A 216 12.43 -6.18 8.28
N HIS A 217 13.69 -6.02 8.66
CA HIS A 217 14.28 -4.70 8.86
C HIS A 217 14.83 -4.15 7.55
N LEU A 218 14.14 -3.14 7.02
CA LEU A 218 14.54 -2.46 5.79
C LEU A 218 15.70 -1.49 6.04
N GLY A 219 15.69 -0.80 7.18
CA GLY A 219 16.64 0.27 7.51
C GLY A 219 16.28 1.63 6.93
N GLU A 220 15.12 1.73 6.28
CA GLU A 220 14.61 2.96 5.65
C GLU A 220 13.21 3.32 6.15
N PHE A 221 12.90 4.62 6.20
CA PHE A 221 11.56 5.11 6.56
C PHE A 221 10.71 5.27 5.30
N VAL A 222 9.82 4.31 5.05
CA VAL A 222 8.93 4.32 3.89
C VAL A 222 7.77 5.30 4.12
N ASN A 223 7.55 6.20 3.16
CA ASN A 223 6.44 7.17 3.18
C ASN A 223 5.27 6.75 2.28
N ARG A 224 5.55 6.06 1.18
CA ARG A 224 4.54 5.68 0.19
C ARG A 224 4.88 4.37 -0.47
N PHE A 225 3.83 3.57 -0.65
CA PHE A 225 3.77 2.44 -1.56
C PHE A 225 2.95 2.83 -2.80
N ARG A 226 3.27 2.19 -3.92
CA ARG A 226 2.57 2.36 -5.19
C ARG A 226 2.66 1.10 -6.04
N HIS A 227 1.51 0.54 -6.39
CA HIS A 227 1.44 -0.49 -7.43
C HIS A 227 1.97 0.06 -8.76
N GLY A 228 2.89 -0.69 -9.37
CA GLY A 228 3.53 -0.30 -10.61
C GLY A 228 4.87 -0.98 -10.84
N SER A 229 5.45 -0.72 -12.01
CA SER A 229 6.80 -1.13 -12.37
C SER A 229 7.44 -0.02 -13.20
N LEU A 230 8.75 0.15 -13.06
CA LEU A 230 9.54 1.09 -13.86
C LEU A 230 10.09 0.44 -15.14
N VAL A 231 9.92 -0.87 -15.30
CA VAL A 231 10.46 -1.65 -16.41
C VAL A 231 9.34 -1.98 -17.41
N MET A 232 9.71 -2.05 -18.70
CA MET A 232 8.80 -2.55 -19.73
C MET A 232 8.51 -4.04 -19.50
N ARG A 233 7.25 -4.35 -19.17
CA ARG A 233 6.78 -5.73 -19.10
C ARG A 233 6.55 -6.27 -20.52
N LEU A 234 7.46 -7.11 -20.98
CA LEU A 234 7.27 -7.87 -22.22
C LEU A 234 6.22 -8.97 -21.96
N PRO A 235 5.22 -9.16 -22.84
CA PRO A 235 4.16 -10.16 -22.67
C PRO A 235 4.66 -11.60 -22.51
N ASP A 236 5.85 -11.91 -23.05
CA ASP A 236 6.43 -13.26 -23.07
C ASP A 236 7.44 -13.52 -21.93
N SER A 237 7.57 -12.60 -20.96
CA SER A 237 8.51 -12.75 -19.86
C SER A 237 7.83 -13.32 -18.61
N GLU A 238 8.27 -14.49 -18.14
CA GLU A 238 7.83 -15.09 -16.87
C GLU A 238 8.02 -14.12 -15.68
N ALA A 239 9.09 -13.32 -15.69
CA ALA A 239 9.34 -12.29 -14.68
C ALA A 239 8.33 -11.12 -14.74
N GLY A 240 7.69 -10.90 -15.89
CA GLY A 240 6.67 -9.85 -16.09
C GLY A 240 5.36 -10.11 -15.35
N HIS A 241 5.13 -11.35 -14.89
CA HIS A 241 3.94 -11.75 -14.15
C HIS A 241 4.07 -11.56 -12.64
N ILE A 242 5.28 -11.33 -12.12
CA ILE A 242 5.50 -11.13 -10.68
C ILE A 242 4.88 -9.80 -10.26
N PRO A 243 3.91 -9.78 -9.31
CA PRO A 243 3.34 -8.54 -8.82
C PRO A 243 4.39 -7.71 -8.07
N THR A 244 4.47 -6.41 -8.37
CA THR A 244 5.46 -5.49 -7.80
C THR A 244 4.79 -4.26 -7.21
N VAL A 245 5.30 -3.83 -6.05
CA VAL A 245 4.96 -2.59 -5.39
C VAL A 245 6.22 -1.76 -5.25
N ILE A 246 6.21 -0.55 -5.78
CA ILE A 246 7.29 0.42 -5.63
C ILE A 246 7.09 1.17 -4.32
N PHE A 247 8.17 1.51 -3.62
CA PHE A 247 8.11 2.38 -2.45
C PHE A 247 9.14 3.49 -2.48
N GLY A 248 8.81 4.61 -1.84
CA GLY A 248 9.69 5.76 -1.67
C GLY A 248 9.96 6.06 -0.19
N THR A 249 11.20 6.38 0.14
CA THR A 249 11.66 6.63 1.52
C THR A 249 12.00 8.10 1.78
N ILE A 250 12.18 8.48 3.05
CA ILE A 250 12.60 9.85 3.42
C ILE A 250 14.00 10.22 2.93
N ASN A 251 14.86 9.23 2.69
CA ASN A 251 16.24 9.44 2.23
C ASN A 251 16.34 9.52 0.70
N GLY A 252 15.22 9.41 -0.02
CA GLY A 252 15.18 9.42 -1.48
C GLY A 252 15.44 8.06 -2.13
N VAL A 253 15.50 6.98 -1.35
CA VAL A 253 15.58 5.62 -1.88
C VAL A 253 14.24 5.26 -2.52
N ILE A 254 14.31 4.65 -3.70
CA ILE A 254 13.19 4.00 -4.36
C ILE A 254 13.49 2.51 -4.36
N GLY A 255 12.62 1.72 -3.78
CA GLY A 255 12.75 0.27 -3.75
C GLY A 255 11.52 -0.44 -4.32
N VAL A 256 11.66 -1.74 -4.52
CA VAL A 256 10.61 -2.60 -5.06
C VAL A 256 10.39 -3.78 -4.10
N VAL A 257 9.13 -4.05 -3.78
CA VAL A 257 8.68 -5.30 -3.15
C VAL A 257 8.04 -6.16 -4.23
N ALA A 258 8.55 -7.36 -4.43
CA ALA A 258 8.04 -8.32 -5.40
C ALA A 258 7.46 -9.54 -4.69
N SER A 259 6.22 -9.90 -5.00
CA SER A 259 5.54 -11.06 -4.41
C SER A 259 5.91 -12.34 -5.17
N LEU A 260 6.86 -13.09 -4.63
CA LEU A 260 7.42 -14.26 -5.31
C LEU A 260 6.55 -15.52 -5.15
N PRO A 261 6.48 -16.38 -6.18
CA PRO A 261 6.01 -17.76 -6.03
C PRO A 261 6.82 -18.54 -4.98
N HIS A 262 6.18 -19.49 -4.31
CA HIS A 262 6.79 -20.22 -3.19
C HIS A 262 8.07 -20.98 -3.57
N ASP A 263 8.09 -21.63 -4.74
CA ASP A 263 9.25 -22.34 -5.28
C ASP A 263 10.44 -21.42 -5.56
N GLN A 264 10.17 -20.23 -6.11
CA GLN A 264 11.18 -19.19 -6.30
C GLN A 264 11.70 -18.65 -4.96
N TYR A 265 10.80 -18.40 -4.00
CA TYR A 265 11.18 -17.97 -2.65
C TYR A 265 12.13 -18.96 -1.98
N VAL A 266 11.77 -20.26 -1.94
CA VAL A 266 12.60 -21.30 -1.31
C VAL A 266 13.97 -21.42 -1.98
N PHE A 267 14.00 -21.29 -3.30
CA PHE A 267 15.26 -21.29 -4.05
C PHE A 267 16.16 -20.10 -3.67
N LEU A 268 15.60 -18.89 -3.64
CA LEU A 268 16.35 -17.67 -3.34
C LEU A 268 16.72 -17.55 -1.87
N GLU A 269 15.91 -18.09 -0.96
CA GLU A 269 16.26 -18.21 0.46
C GLU A 269 17.52 -19.08 0.64
N LYS A 270 17.59 -20.21 -0.08
CA LYS A 270 18.80 -21.06 -0.10
C LYS A 270 20.01 -20.33 -0.69
N LEU A 271 19.81 -19.55 -1.77
CA LEU A 271 20.88 -18.72 -2.35
C LEU A 271 21.39 -17.68 -1.34
N GLN A 272 20.49 -16.93 -0.71
CA GLN A 272 20.82 -15.92 0.30
C GLN A 272 21.62 -16.54 1.45
N ALA A 273 21.18 -17.69 1.98
CA ALA A 273 21.88 -18.38 3.06
C ALA A 273 23.31 -18.81 2.69
N ASN A 274 23.58 -19.09 1.41
CA ASN A 274 24.94 -19.38 0.92
C ASN A 274 25.75 -18.10 0.68
N LEU A 275 25.11 -17.02 0.18
CA LEU A 275 25.76 -15.72 -0.02
C LEU A 275 26.27 -15.13 1.30
N VAL A 276 25.49 -15.19 2.38
CA VAL A 276 25.88 -14.70 3.73
C VAL A 276 27.16 -15.40 4.24
N LYS A 277 27.41 -16.65 3.84
CA LYS A 277 28.62 -17.38 4.25
C LYS A 277 29.86 -16.86 3.54
N VAL A 278 29.74 -16.50 2.27
CA VAL A 278 30.85 -16.09 1.39
C VAL A 278 31.11 -14.59 1.46
N ILE A 279 30.05 -13.77 1.50
CA ILE A 279 30.11 -12.32 1.55
C ILE A 279 30.21 -11.89 3.01
N LYS A 280 31.33 -11.28 3.39
CA LYS A 280 31.53 -10.72 4.73
C LYS A 280 31.23 -9.24 4.70
N GLY A 281 30.26 -8.82 5.52
CA GLY A 281 29.93 -7.42 5.71
C GLY A 281 31.13 -6.61 6.23
N VAL A 282 31.17 -5.34 5.85
CA VAL A 282 32.19 -4.40 6.34
C VAL A 282 32.08 -4.31 7.87
N GLY A 283 33.22 -4.37 8.56
CA GLY A 283 33.26 -4.30 10.03
C GLY A 283 32.78 -5.58 10.74
N GLY A 284 32.55 -6.68 10.02
CA GLY A 284 32.12 -7.95 10.62
C GLY A 284 30.67 -7.94 11.12
N LEU A 285 29.85 -7.01 10.64
CA LEU A 285 28.43 -6.93 10.96
C LEU A 285 27.68 -8.13 10.36
N SER A 286 26.79 -8.72 11.15
CA SER A 286 25.95 -9.85 10.71
C SER A 286 24.80 -9.33 9.85
N HIS A 287 24.65 -9.93 8.66
CA HIS A 287 23.51 -9.66 7.76
C HIS A 287 22.19 -10.07 8.40
N GLU A 288 22.14 -11.24 9.03
CA GLU A 288 20.95 -11.75 9.72
C GLU A 288 20.51 -10.77 10.81
N GLN A 289 21.45 -10.33 11.66
CA GLN A 289 21.17 -9.36 12.72
C GLN A 289 20.70 -8.01 12.18
N TRP A 290 21.25 -7.57 11.04
CA TRP A 290 20.82 -6.33 10.38
C TRP A 290 19.39 -6.44 9.85
N ARG A 291 19.00 -7.59 9.27
CA ARG A 291 17.67 -7.79 8.69
C ARG A 291 16.62 -8.25 9.71
N SER A 292 17.01 -8.68 10.91
CA SER A 292 16.09 -9.01 12.00
C SER A 292 15.18 -7.82 12.32
N PHE A 293 13.87 -8.05 12.28
CA PHE A 293 12.87 -7.09 12.70
C PHE A 293 13.17 -6.61 14.11
N ASN A 294 13.18 -5.30 14.32
CA ASN A 294 13.54 -4.73 15.62
C ASN A 294 12.72 -3.50 15.94
N ASN A 295 11.98 -3.55 17.05
CA ASN A 295 11.31 -2.40 17.63
C ASN A 295 11.45 -2.39 19.16
N GLU A 296 10.87 -1.40 19.83
CA GLU A 296 10.98 -1.24 21.28
C GLU A 296 10.48 -2.45 22.10
N LYS A 297 9.64 -3.30 21.50
CA LYS A 297 8.99 -4.42 22.19
C LYS A 297 9.65 -5.76 21.92
N LYS A 298 10.17 -5.97 20.71
CA LYS A 298 10.71 -7.26 20.30
C LYS A 298 11.78 -7.13 19.23
N THR A 299 12.67 -8.11 19.23
CA THR A 299 13.57 -8.41 18.13
C THR A 299 13.26 -9.82 17.66
N VAL A 300 13.01 -10.00 16.37
CA VAL A 300 12.64 -11.28 15.74
C VAL A 300 13.45 -11.44 14.46
N ASP A 301 13.87 -12.67 14.16
CA ASP A 301 14.59 -12.96 12.92
C ASP A 301 13.74 -12.62 11.69
N ALA A 302 14.40 -12.17 10.63
CA ALA A 302 13.75 -11.90 9.36
C ALA A 302 13.09 -13.18 8.84
N ARG A 303 11.85 -13.08 8.37
CA ARG A 303 11.10 -14.22 7.81
C ARG A 303 10.18 -13.79 6.70
N ASN A 304 10.03 -14.65 5.69
CA ASN A 304 9.20 -14.44 4.50
C ASN A 304 9.54 -13.13 3.75
N PHE A 305 10.79 -12.72 3.82
CA PHE A 305 11.37 -11.61 3.07
C PHE A 305 12.79 -12.00 2.63
N LEU A 306 13.18 -11.54 1.45
CA LEU A 306 14.52 -11.76 0.88
C LEU A 306 15.17 -10.42 0.58
N ASP A 307 16.49 -10.37 0.75
CA ASP A 307 17.31 -9.21 0.46
C ASP A 307 17.76 -9.24 -1.00
N GLY A 308 17.05 -8.48 -1.85
CA GLY A 308 17.34 -8.37 -3.28
C GLY A 308 18.76 -7.87 -3.55
N ASP A 309 19.22 -6.85 -2.81
CA ASP A 309 20.58 -6.28 -2.98
C ASP A 309 21.66 -7.34 -2.73
N LEU A 310 21.46 -8.17 -1.69
CA LEU A 310 22.40 -9.26 -1.41
C LEU A 310 22.36 -10.34 -2.50
N ILE A 311 21.16 -10.71 -2.97
CA ILE A 311 21.01 -11.71 -4.05
C ILE A 311 21.68 -11.22 -5.33
N GLU A 312 21.47 -9.97 -5.71
CA GLU A 312 22.02 -9.37 -6.93
C GLU A 312 23.54 -9.24 -6.89
N SER A 313 24.11 -8.99 -5.70
CA SER A 313 25.57 -8.97 -5.50
C SER A 313 26.27 -10.28 -5.88
N PHE A 314 25.52 -11.38 -6.03
CA PHE A 314 26.04 -12.62 -6.61
C PHE A 314 26.72 -12.38 -7.97
N LEU A 315 26.16 -11.52 -8.82
CA LEU A 315 26.68 -11.23 -10.17
C LEU A 315 28.01 -10.46 -10.15
N ASP A 316 28.34 -9.82 -9.03
CA ASP A 316 29.59 -9.07 -8.84
C ASP A 316 30.74 -9.93 -8.25
N LEU A 317 30.45 -11.18 -7.88
CA LEU A 317 31.45 -12.07 -7.30
C LEU A 317 32.48 -12.56 -8.33
N SER A 318 33.67 -12.92 -7.87
CA SER A 318 34.65 -13.59 -8.72
C SER A 318 34.15 -14.97 -9.15
N ARG A 319 34.53 -15.42 -10.35
CA ARG A 319 34.10 -16.71 -10.92
C ARG A 319 34.31 -17.88 -9.96
N SER A 320 35.44 -17.91 -9.25
CA SER A 320 35.74 -18.94 -8.25
C SER A 320 34.72 -18.98 -7.10
N ARG A 321 34.24 -17.83 -6.61
CA ARG A 321 33.24 -17.76 -5.54
C ARG A 321 31.85 -18.11 -6.07
N MET A 322 31.54 -17.69 -7.29
CA MET A 322 30.30 -18.08 -7.96
C MET A 322 30.22 -19.60 -8.14
N ASP A 323 31.30 -20.26 -8.58
CA ASP A 323 31.38 -21.71 -8.74
C ASP A 323 31.22 -22.45 -7.40
N GLU A 324 31.78 -21.92 -6.31
CA GLU A 324 31.59 -22.44 -4.94
C GLU A 324 30.12 -22.43 -4.52
N ILE A 325 29.45 -21.30 -4.72
CA ILE A 325 28.02 -21.13 -4.39
C ILE A 325 27.16 -22.03 -5.27
N ALA A 326 27.40 -22.06 -6.59
CA ALA A 326 26.67 -22.91 -7.53
C ALA A 326 26.79 -24.40 -7.16
N SER A 327 27.99 -24.83 -6.77
CA SER A 327 28.24 -26.20 -6.28
C SER A 327 27.47 -26.48 -4.99
N SER A 328 27.44 -25.54 -4.03
CA SER A 328 26.65 -25.67 -2.79
C SER A 328 25.14 -25.73 -3.04
N MET A 329 24.67 -24.99 -4.05
CA MET A 329 23.27 -25.02 -4.46
C MET A 329 22.89 -26.29 -5.24
N ALA A 330 23.88 -26.99 -5.80
CA ALA A 330 23.73 -28.10 -6.74
C ALA A 330 23.03 -27.68 -8.06
N VAL A 331 23.39 -26.51 -8.56
CA VAL A 331 22.82 -25.91 -9.79
C VAL A 331 23.97 -25.48 -10.71
N PRO A 332 23.88 -25.69 -12.03
CA PRO A 332 24.88 -25.18 -12.97
C PRO A 332 25.02 -23.66 -12.83
N LEU A 333 26.26 -23.16 -12.83
CA LEU A 333 26.51 -21.72 -12.65
C LEU A 333 25.80 -20.85 -13.69
N GLU A 334 25.76 -21.29 -14.95
CA GLU A 334 25.05 -20.56 -16.01
C GLU A 334 23.55 -20.42 -15.74
N GLU A 335 22.92 -21.46 -15.19
CA GLU A 335 21.51 -21.41 -14.79
C GLU A 335 21.31 -20.48 -13.59
N LEU A 336 22.22 -20.51 -12.61
CA LEU A 336 22.15 -19.64 -11.44
C LEU A 336 22.30 -18.16 -11.83
N CYS A 337 23.27 -17.83 -12.69
CA CYS A 337 23.44 -16.47 -13.23
C CYS A 337 22.17 -16.02 -13.95
N LYS A 338 21.62 -16.85 -14.84
CA LYS A 338 20.40 -16.53 -15.59
C LYS A 338 19.22 -16.22 -14.67
N ARG A 339 19.01 -17.01 -13.61
CA ARG A 339 17.92 -16.77 -12.64
C ARG A 339 18.10 -15.45 -11.89
N VAL A 340 19.32 -15.10 -11.49
CA VAL A 340 19.59 -13.81 -10.81
C VAL A 340 19.44 -12.64 -11.79
N GLU A 341 19.88 -12.78 -13.04
CA GLU A 341 19.68 -11.79 -14.11
C GLU A 341 18.19 -11.61 -14.49
N GLU A 342 17.33 -12.61 -14.27
CA GLU A 342 15.89 -12.46 -14.47
C GLU A 342 15.27 -11.59 -13.37
N LEU A 343 15.79 -11.62 -12.14
CA LEU A 343 15.32 -10.78 -11.03
C LEU A 343 15.70 -9.32 -11.19
N THR A 344 16.89 -9.02 -11.71
CA THR A 344 17.33 -7.64 -11.96
C THR A 344 16.45 -6.93 -13.01
N ARG A 345 15.69 -7.69 -13.81
CA ARG A 345 14.72 -7.12 -14.78
C ARG A 345 13.41 -6.65 -14.14
N LEU A 346 13.24 -6.80 -12.83
CA LEU A 346 12.05 -6.33 -12.13
C LEU A 346 12.07 -4.82 -11.86
N HIS A 347 13.23 -4.17 -11.94
CA HIS A 347 13.41 -2.76 -11.61
C HIS A 347 14.24 -1.96 -12.61
#